data_AF-A0A966IZT5-F1
#
_entry.id   AF-A0A966IZT5-F1
#
_cell.length_a   1.000
_cell.length_b   1.000
_cell.length_c   1.000
_cell.angle_alpha   90.00
_cell.angle_beta   90.00
_cell.angle_gamma   90.00
#
_symmetry.space_group_name_H-M   'P 1'
#
loop_
_entity.id
_entity.type
_entity.pdbx_description
1 polymer ?
#
loop_
_entity_poly.entity_id
_entity_poly.type
_entity_poly.pdbx_seq_one_letter_code
_entity_poly.pdbx_strand_id
1 'polypeptide(L)'
;HGIQAQDLLGRKVVMEHGAGLSALSRRMKATTEQASHAGDQRLVTWAQQLSLAWQQVQQATQDAWSHREPARVLANAVPYMQAFGHTVLAWIWLEVALSSRAGTDSNTGRMLACQYFFHYELPKIGAWLQVVAQCDSTCADMPEEAF
;
A
#
# COMPACT_ATOMS: atom_id res chain seq x y z
N HIS A 1 1.25 12.15 -13.28
CA HIS A 1 0.80 11.07 -12.39
C HIS A 1 -0.68 11.15 -11.95
N GLY A 2 -1.36 12.30 -12.05
CA GLY A 2 -2.77 12.43 -11.63
C GLY A 2 -3.77 11.49 -12.34
N ILE A 3 -3.68 11.37 -13.68
CA ILE A 3 -4.61 10.52 -14.46
C ILE A 3 -4.49 9.04 -14.07
N GLN A 4 -3.27 8.52 -13.90
CA GLN A 4 -3.05 7.13 -13.48
C GLN A 4 -3.57 6.88 -12.05
N ALA A 5 -3.37 7.85 -11.16
CA ALA A 5 -3.84 7.78 -9.79
C ALA A 5 -5.38 7.76 -9.73
N GLN A 6 -6.03 8.64 -10.51
CA GLN A 6 -7.48 8.67 -10.65
C GLN A 6 -8.03 7.39 -11.25
N ASP A 7 -7.35 6.80 -12.24
CA ASP A 7 -7.75 5.50 -12.79
C ASP A 7 -7.69 4.38 -11.74
N LEU A 8 -6.62 4.37 -10.93
CA LEU A 8 -6.44 3.38 -9.88
C LEU A 8 -7.58 3.47 -8.84
N LEU A 9 -7.76 4.63 -8.21
CA LEU A 9 -8.74 4.83 -7.13
C LEU A 9 -10.19 4.86 -7.66
N GLY A 10 -10.39 5.49 -8.81
CA GLY A 10 -11.68 5.72 -9.47
C GLY A 10 -12.29 4.47 -10.10
N ARG A 11 -11.44 3.61 -10.66
CA ARG A 11 -11.88 2.51 -11.52
C ARG A 11 -11.29 1.17 -11.11
N LYS A 12 -9.96 1.02 -11.06
CA LYS A 12 -9.31 -0.30 -10.95
C LYS A 12 -9.62 -1.03 -9.64
N VAL A 13 -9.69 -0.31 -8.52
CA VAL A 13 -9.91 -0.94 -7.20
C VAL A 13 -11.37 -1.37 -6.98
N VAL A 14 -12.31 -0.78 -7.73
CA VAL A 14 -13.75 -1.11 -7.68
C VAL A 14 -14.23 -1.98 -8.85
N MET A 15 -13.44 -2.09 -9.92
CA MET A 15 -13.72 -2.88 -11.12
C MET A 15 -14.07 -4.33 -10.78
N GLU A 16 -15.06 -4.89 -11.49
CA GLU A 16 -15.50 -6.29 -11.32
C GLU A 16 -15.75 -6.65 -9.84
N HIS A 17 -16.38 -5.73 -9.09
CA HIS A 17 -16.60 -5.87 -7.66
C HIS A 17 -15.31 -6.09 -6.85
N GLY A 18 -14.20 -5.47 -7.28
CA GLY A 18 -12.90 -5.55 -6.62
C GLY A 18 -12.12 -6.85 -6.89
N ALA A 19 -12.41 -7.57 -7.98
CA ALA A 19 -11.77 -8.85 -8.30
C ALA A 19 -10.22 -8.75 -8.31
N GLY A 20 -9.67 -7.67 -8.90
CA GLY A 20 -8.23 -7.42 -8.91
C GLY A 20 -7.64 -7.20 -7.52
N LEU A 21 -8.30 -6.40 -6.68
CA LEU A 21 -7.89 -6.15 -5.30
C LEU A 21 -7.95 -7.43 -4.45
N SER A 22 -8.97 -8.26 -4.67
CA SER A 22 -9.15 -9.57 -4.04
C SER A 22 -8.04 -10.55 -4.46
N ALA A 23 -7.68 -10.58 -5.74
CA ALA A 23 -6.58 -11.40 -6.24
C ALA A 23 -5.23 -10.99 -5.63
N LEU A 24 -4.96 -9.69 -5.56
CA LEU A 24 -3.74 -9.17 -4.91
C LEU A 24 -3.72 -9.51 -3.41
N SER A 25 -4.85 -9.34 -2.71
CA SER A 25 -4.99 -9.70 -1.29
C SER A 25 -4.62 -11.16 -1.03
N ARG A 26 -5.10 -12.10 -1.88
CA ARG A 26 -4.77 -13.52 -1.74
C ARG A 26 -3.27 -13.79 -1.91
N ARG A 27 -2.62 -13.12 -2.86
CA ARG A 27 -1.17 -13.27 -3.09
C ARG A 27 -0.36 -12.74 -1.93
N MET A 28 -0.65 -11.53 -1.46
CA MET A 28 0.00 -10.95 -0.28
C MET A 28 -0.19 -11.84 0.94
N LYS A 29 -1.42 -12.34 1.16
CA LYS A 29 -1.70 -13.28 2.26
C LYS A 29 -0.82 -14.53 2.19
N ALA A 30 -0.74 -15.18 1.04
CA ALA A 30 0.11 -16.35 0.85
C ALA A 30 1.59 -16.05 1.16
N THR A 31 2.11 -14.90 0.71
CA THR A 31 3.48 -14.48 1.03
C THR A 31 3.67 -14.23 2.53
N THR A 32 2.73 -13.55 3.21
CA THR A 32 2.81 -13.30 4.66
C THR A 32 2.73 -14.58 5.49
N GLU A 33 1.95 -15.56 5.05
CA GLU A 33 1.87 -16.89 5.67
C GLU A 33 3.20 -17.63 5.51
N GLN A 34 3.80 -17.64 4.32
CA GLN A 34 5.12 -18.23 4.09
C GLN A 34 6.21 -17.58 4.97
N ALA A 35 6.24 -16.25 5.03
CA ALA A 35 7.17 -15.50 5.86
C ALA A 35 7.02 -15.79 7.36
N SER A 36 5.78 -15.97 7.81
CA SER A 36 5.49 -16.30 9.21
C SER A 36 5.99 -17.68 9.63
N HIS A 37 6.08 -18.63 8.69
CA HIS A 37 6.59 -19.99 8.92
C HIS A 37 8.07 -20.16 8.53
N ALA A 38 8.77 -19.09 8.16
CA ALA A 38 10.13 -19.18 7.64
C ALA A 38 11.19 -19.44 8.72
N GLY A 39 10.87 -19.26 10.01
CA GLY A 39 11.82 -19.43 11.12
C GLY A 39 12.81 -18.27 11.31
N ASP A 40 12.60 -17.14 10.62
CA ASP A 40 13.35 -15.88 10.82
C ASP A 40 12.41 -14.82 11.42
N GLN A 41 12.73 -14.34 12.62
CA GLN A 41 11.91 -13.37 13.34
C GLN A 41 11.71 -12.05 12.55
N ARG A 42 12.67 -11.65 11.71
CA ARG A 42 12.53 -10.45 10.87
C ARG A 42 11.42 -10.64 9.84
N LEU A 43 11.37 -11.82 9.19
CA LEU A 43 10.33 -12.15 8.21
C LEU A 43 8.95 -12.20 8.87
N VAL A 44 8.86 -12.75 10.08
CA VAL A 44 7.61 -12.74 10.87
C VAL A 44 7.13 -11.31 11.13
N THR A 45 8.03 -10.43 11.59
CA THR A 45 7.70 -9.02 11.85
C THR A 45 7.27 -8.29 10.56
N TRP A 46 8.01 -8.47 9.47
CA TRP A 46 7.67 -7.83 8.18
C TRP A 46 6.35 -8.36 7.60
N ALA A 47 6.04 -9.64 7.79
CA ALA A 47 4.74 -10.20 7.39
C ALA A 47 3.57 -9.55 8.15
N GLN A 48 3.72 -9.31 9.45
CA GLN A 48 2.73 -8.62 10.27
C GLN A 48 2.56 -7.15 9.82
N GLN A 49 3.67 -6.45 9.61
CA GLN A 49 3.66 -5.07 9.12
C GLN A 49 2.99 -4.96 7.74
N LEU A 50 3.28 -5.87 6.81
CA LEU A 50 2.64 -5.91 5.49
C LEU A 50 1.13 -6.18 5.61
N SER A 51 0.74 -7.12 6.48
CA SER A 51 -0.67 -7.43 6.71
C SER A 51 -1.43 -6.21 7.23
N LEU A 52 -0.85 -5.49 8.20
CA LEU A 52 -1.44 -4.27 8.74
C LEU A 52 -1.52 -3.15 7.69
N ALA A 53 -0.43 -2.93 6.94
CA ALA A 53 -0.41 -1.95 5.86
C ALA A 53 -1.48 -2.22 4.79
N TRP A 54 -1.64 -3.50 4.41
CA TRP A 54 -2.67 -3.90 3.45
C TRP A 54 -4.08 -3.66 3.99
N GLN A 55 -4.34 -3.98 5.26
CA GLN A 55 -5.61 -3.67 5.92
C GLN A 55 -5.90 -2.17 5.93
N GLN A 56 -4.90 -1.33 6.21
CA GLN A 56 -5.06 0.13 6.17
C GLN A 56 -5.42 0.64 4.78
N VAL A 57 -4.78 0.12 3.72
CA VAL A 57 -5.14 0.45 2.33
C VAL A 57 -6.58 0.06 2.06
N GLN A 58 -6.98 -1.17 2.38
CA GLN A 58 -8.35 -1.66 2.16
C GLN A 58 -9.39 -0.81 2.90
N GLN A 59 -9.12 -0.45 4.15
CA GLN A 59 -10.01 0.39 4.95
C GLN A 59 -10.15 1.78 4.35
N ALA A 60 -9.04 2.44 4.01
CA ALA A 60 -9.08 3.76 3.38
C ALA A 60 -9.81 3.75 2.03
N THR A 61 -9.68 2.67 1.24
CA THR A 61 -10.47 2.50 0.01
C THR A 61 -11.97 2.44 0.32
N GLN A 62 -12.38 1.68 1.34
CA GLN A 62 -13.78 1.56 1.72
C GLN A 62 -14.34 2.89 2.25
N ASP A 63 -13.59 3.55 3.14
CA ASP A 63 -13.96 4.83 3.75
C ASP A 63 -14.16 5.91 2.69
N ALA A 64 -13.23 6.03 1.75
CA ALA A 64 -13.32 7.00 0.66
C ALA A 64 -14.61 6.80 -0.17
N TRP A 65 -15.01 5.55 -0.44
CA TRP A 65 -16.19 5.25 -1.27
C TRP A 65 -17.51 5.19 -0.49
N SER A 66 -17.48 5.29 0.85
CA SER A 66 -18.68 5.19 1.70
C SER A 66 -19.69 6.32 1.46
N HIS A 67 -19.20 7.55 1.21
CA HIS A 67 -20.03 8.76 1.04
C HIS A 67 -20.43 9.05 -0.41
N ARG A 68 -19.94 8.28 -1.39
CA ARG A 68 -20.29 8.37 -2.83
C ARG A 68 -20.19 9.77 -3.45
N GLU A 69 -19.17 10.56 -3.09
CA GLU A 69 -18.84 11.82 -3.76
C GLU A 69 -17.54 11.67 -4.59
N PRO A 70 -17.61 11.27 -5.87
CA PRO A 70 -16.43 10.92 -6.65
C PRO A 70 -15.40 12.05 -6.75
N ALA A 71 -15.84 13.30 -6.83
CA ALA A 71 -14.94 14.46 -6.94
C ALA A 71 -14.01 14.58 -5.71
N ARG A 72 -14.55 14.43 -4.49
CA ARG A 72 -13.77 14.48 -3.25
C ARG A 72 -12.82 13.29 -3.09
N VAL A 73 -13.28 12.10 -3.49
CA VAL A 73 -12.45 10.89 -3.49
C VAL A 73 -11.25 11.05 -4.42
N LEU A 74 -11.50 11.53 -5.64
CA LEU A 74 -10.48 11.66 -6.67
C LEU A 74 -9.49 12.81 -6.42
N ALA A 75 -9.84 13.79 -5.58
CA ALA A 75 -8.92 14.83 -5.11
C ALA A 75 -7.69 14.23 -4.39
N ASN A 76 -7.87 13.10 -3.70
CA ASN A 76 -6.84 12.41 -2.93
C ASN A 76 -6.25 11.19 -3.66
N ALA A 77 -6.45 11.10 -4.99
CA ALA A 77 -6.01 9.94 -5.76
C ALA A 77 -4.49 9.73 -5.74
N VAL A 78 -3.69 10.80 -5.77
CA VAL A 78 -2.21 10.69 -5.75
C VAL A 78 -1.69 10.16 -4.42
N PRO A 79 -2.08 10.70 -3.24
CA PRO A 79 -1.76 10.08 -1.95
C PRO A 79 -2.16 8.61 -1.87
N TYR A 80 -3.37 8.26 -2.34
CA TYR A 80 -3.80 6.87 -2.39
C TYR A 80 -2.87 5.99 -3.24
N MET A 81 -2.49 6.46 -4.44
CA MET A 81 -1.58 5.74 -5.32
C MET A 81 -0.19 5.54 -4.69
N GLN A 82 0.32 6.53 -3.95
CA GLN A 82 1.59 6.42 -3.22
C GLN A 82 1.51 5.35 -2.12
N ALA A 83 0.46 5.38 -1.30
CA ALA A 83 0.25 4.38 -0.25
C ALA A 83 0.08 2.96 -0.79
N PHE A 84 -0.73 2.81 -1.84
CA PHE A 84 -0.94 1.54 -2.52
C PHE A 84 0.38 0.99 -3.09
N GLY A 85 1.13 1.84 -3.81
CA GLY A 85 2.42 1.48 -4.41
C GLY A 85 3.46 1.07 -3.38
N HIS A 86 3.57 1.79 -2.25
CA HIS A 86 4.47 1.42 -1.16
C HIS A 86 4.11 0.08 -0.54
N THR A 87 2.82 -0.21 -0.38
CA THR A 87 2.36 -1.49 0.16
C THR A 87 2.68 -2.65 -0.80
N VAL A 88 2.53 -2.44 -2.11
CA VAL A 88 2.94 -3.41 -3.14
C VAL A 88 4.46 -3.61 -3.15
N LEU A 89 5.25 -2.55 -3.02
CA LEU A 89 6.71 -2.66 -2.95
C LEU A 89 7.17 -3.39 -1.67
N ALA A 90 6.53 -3.17 -0.53
CA ALA A 90 6.81 -3.93 0.69
C ALA A 90 6.54 -5.43 0.50
N TRP A 91 5.47 -5.80 -0.21
CA TRP A 91 5.19 -7.18 -0.59
C TRP A 91 6.30 -7.78 -1.47
N ILE A 92 6.72 -7.06 -2.52
CA ILE A 92 7.83 -7.50 -3.39
C ILE A 92 9.12 -7.68 -2.59
N TRP A 93 9.44 -6.75 -1.67
CA TRP A 93 10.60 -6.88 -0.79
C TRP A 93 10.52 -8.11 0.12
N LEU A 94 9.33 -8.45 0.62
CA LEU A 94 9.14 -9.65 1.42
C LEU A 94 9.36 -10.93 0.58
N GLU A 95 8.92 -10.97 -0.68
CA GLU A 95 9.22 -12.08 -1.61
C GLU A 95 10.73 -12.20 -1.88
N VAL A 96 11.41 -11.07 -2.08
CA VAL A 96 12.87 -11.03 -2.26
C VAL A 96 13.59 -11.52 -0.99
N ALA A 97 13.15 -11.10 0.19
CA ALA A 97 13.73 -11.53 1.47
C ALA A 97 13.56 -13.05 1.68
N LEU A 98 12.38 -13.59 1.35
CA LEU A 98 12.10 -15.04 1.40
C LEU A 98 13.02 -15.85 0.49
N SER A 99 13.38 -15.34 -0.68
CA SER A 99 14.31 -15.99 -1.61
C SER A 99 15.78 -15.77 -1.28
N SER A 100 16.11 -14.79 -0.43
CA SER A 100 17.49 -14.38 -0.11
C SER A 100 18.03 -15.00 1.18
N ARG A 101 17.60 -16.21 1.54
CA ARG A 101 17.94 -16.83 2.83
C ARG A 101 19.30 -17.53 2.88
N ALA A 102 19.97 -17.74 1.74
CA ALA A 102 21.17 -18.58 1.63
C ALA A 102 22.49 -17.92 2.10
N GLY A 103 22.46 -16.73 2.71
CA GLY A 103 23.62 -16.16 3.43
C GLY A 103 24.80 -15.63 2.58
N THR A 104 24.62 -15.34 1.29
CA THR A 104 25.64 -14.65 0.46
C THR A 104 25.66 -13.14 0.71
N ASP A 105 26.73 -12.43 0.32
CA ASP A 105 26.79 -10.96 0.44
C ASP A 105 25.63 -10.25 -0.28
N SER A 106 25.28 -10.73 -1.47
CA SER A 106 24.11 -10.22 -2.22
C SER A 106 22.81 -10.44 -1.46
N ASN A 107 22.65 -11.60 -0.80
CA ASN A 107 21.49 -11.90 0.02
C ASN A 107 21.43 -11.00 1.26
N THR A 108 22.57 -10.76 1.91
CA THR A 108 22.68 -9.81 3.02
C THR A 108 22.23 -8.41 2.59
N GLY A 109 22.72 -7.92 1.44
CA GLY A 109 22.29 -6.63 0.89
C GLY A 109 20.78 -6.54 0.65
N ARG A 110 20.16 -7.59 0.10
CA ARG A 110 18.70 -7.65 -0.11
C ARG A 110 17.92 -7.65 1.20
N MET A 111 18.38 -8.39 2.21
CA MET A 111 17.77 -8.40 3.55
C MET A 111 17.82 -7.02 4.21
N LEU A 112 18.94 -6.30 4.07
CA LEU A 112 19.10 -4.94 4.60
C LEU A 112 18.23 -3.93 3.84
N ALA A 113 18.12 -4.05 2.51
CA ALA A 113 17.23 -3.20 1.72
C ALA A 113 15.75 -3.43 2.08
N CYS A 114 15.35 -4.69 2.28
CA CYS A 114 14.02 -5.05 2.79
C CYS A 114 13.79 -4.42 4.17
N GLN A 115 14.76 -4.54 5.09
CA GLN A 115 14.68 -3.93 6.41
C GLN A 115 14.49 -2.40 6.33
N TYR A 116 15.30 -1.73 5.51
CA TYR A 116 15.16 -0.29 5.26
C TYR A 116 13.74 0.03 4.79
N PHE A 117 13.22 -0.70 3.81
CA PHE A 117 11.89 -0.42 3.27
C PHE A 117 10.80 -0.55 4.33
N PHE A 118 10.79 -1.65 5.09
CA PHE A 118 9.81 -1.86 6.16
C PHE A 118 9.93 -0.83 7.30
N HIS A 119 11.13 -0.32 7.59
CA HIS A 119 11.37 0.62 8.69
C HIS A 119 11.20 2.10 8.30
N TYR A 120 11.56 2.48 7.07
CA TYR A 120 11.62 3.89 6.63
C TYR A 120 10.55 4.24 5.60
N GLU A 121 10.23 3.33 4.68
CA GLU A 121 9.34 3.63 3.54
C GLU A 121 7.90 3.22 3.80
N LEU A 122 7.67 2.05 4.40
CA LEU A 122 6.32 1.56 4.69
C LEU A 122 5.55 2.45 5.67
N PRO A 123 6.14 3.02 6.75
CA PRO A 123 5.38 3.87 7.66
C PRO A 123 4.79 5.14 7.03
N LYS A 124 5.32 5.60 5.89
CA LYS A 124 4.83 6.80 5.18
C LYS A 124 3.39 6.65 4.70
N ILE A 125 2.91 5.41 4.49
CA ILE A 125 1.54 5.17 4.00
C ILE A 125 0.48 5.75 4.93
N GLY A 126 0.74 5.81 6.24
CA GLY A 126 -0.25 6.31 7.21
C GLY A 126 -0.65 7.76 6.93
N ALA A 127 0.33 8.63 6.64
CA ALA A 127 0.07 10.03 6.33
C ALA A 127 -0.71 10.20 5.02
N TRP A 128 -0.38 9.40 3.99
CA TRP A 128 -1.10 9.45 2.72
C TRP A 128 -2.51 8.88 2.81
N LEU A 129 -2.72 7.81 3.57
CA LEU A 129 -4.03 7.20 3.75
C LEU A 129 -4.95 8.05 4.62
N GLN A 130 -4.41 8.87 5.54
CA GLN A 130 -5.20 9.76 6.38
C GLN A 130 -6.04 10.73 5.56
N VAL A 131 -5.42 11.45 4.62
CA VAL A 131 -6.14 12.42 3.76
C VAL A 131 -7.12 11.74 2.80
N VAL A 132 -6.84 10.49 2.40
CA VAL A 132 -7.75 9.68 1.59
C VAL A 132 -8.99 9.27 2.37
N ALA A 133 -8.80 8.71 3.57
CA ALA A 133 -9.91 8.23 4.41
C ALA A 133 -10.84 9.37 4.82
N GLN A 134 -10.29 10.58 5.00
CA GLN A 134 -11.05 11.78 5.36
C GLN A 134 -11.69 12.47 4.14
N CYS A 135 -11.44 12.00 2.92
CA CYS A 135 -11.80 12.71 1.69
C CYS A 135 -11.42 14.21 1.74
N ASP A 136 -10.20 14.48 2.22
CA ASP A 136 -9.75 15.83 2.55
C ASP A 136 -9.89 16.77 1.33
N SER A 137 -10.60 17.88 1.53
CA SER A 137 -10.92 18.83 0.47
C SER A 137 -10.02 20.06 0.45
N THR A 138 -8.96 20.12 1.27
CA THR A 138 -8.06 21.28 1.36
C THR A 138 -7.58 21.77 0.00
N CYS A 139 -7.17 20.86 -0.88
CA CYS A 139 -6.74 21.23 -2.24
C CYS A 139 -7.91 21.47 -3.20
N ALA A 140 -9.06 20.83 -2.98
CA ALA A 140 -10.23 20.93 -3.85
C ALA A 140 -11.05 22.20 -3.60
N ASP A 141 -11.08 22.68 -2.36
CA ASP A 141 -11.85 23.85 -1.91
C ASP A 141 -11.06 25.16 -2.07
N MET A 142 -9.79 25.10 -2.48
CA MET A 142 -8.97 26.30 -2.68
C MET A 142 -9.54 27.14 -3.83
N PRO A 143 -9.93 28.42 -3.59
CA PRO A 143 -10.44 29.28 -4.64
C PRO A 143 -9.39 29.51 -5.73
N GLU A 144 -9.80 29.50 -6.99
CA GLU A 144 -8.89 29.72 -8.13
C GLU A 144 -8.16 31.08 -8.04
N GLU A 145 -8.85 32.09 -7.50
CA GLU A 145 -8.32 33.44 -7.26
C GLU A 145 -7.18 33.50 -6.23
N ALA A 146 -6.98 32.42 -5.44
CA ALA A 146 -5.99 32.33 -4.38
C ALA A 146 -4.73 31.52 -4.76
N PHE A 147 -4.60 31.08 -6.02
CA PHE A 147 -3.43 30.36 -6.56
C PHE A 147 -2.31 31.28 -7.05
#